data_AF-A0A4P5RGS6-F1
#
_entry.id   AF-A0A4P5RGS6-F1
#
_cell.length_a   1.000
_cell.length_b   1.000
_cell.length_c   1.000
_cell.angle_alpha   90.00
_cell.angle_beta   90.00
_cell.angle_gamma   90.00
#
_symmetry.space_group_name_H-M   'P 1'
#
loop_
_entity.id
_entity.type
_entity.pdbx_description
1 polymer ?
#
loop_
_entity_poly.entity_id
_entity_poly.type
_entity_poly.pdbx_seq_one_letter_code
_entity_poly.pdbx_strand_id
1 'polypeptide(L)'
;MNILDELHASIADWFVQRGGKRAVISGSDFELTEIKTTSWTAFIGPDSWGEEAYALQTNSLEVAILIDPCIDLSRFEEGEFRILVDEMQNQIQDEAVTLMPNYPDGNALWLARSIFVEQSGCSILHPILEHLSVWADAAYAKFATWPNIPRFKLIDGGKKV
;
A
#
# COMPACT_ATOMS: atom_id res chain seq x y z
N MET A 1 16.84 -11.46 -14.92
CA MET A 1 15.61 -10.87 -14.35
C MET A 1 14.49 -11.78 -14.76
N ASN A 2 13.77 -12.35 -13.80
CA ASN A 2 12.58 -13.15 -14.08
C ASN A 2 11.37 -12.20 -14.29
N ILE A 3 10.23 -12.73 -14.73
CA ILE A 3 9.06 -11.89 -15.03
C ILE A 3 8.44 -11.26 -13.75
N LEU A 4 8.61 -11.90 -12.58
CA LEU A 4 8.21 -11.33 -11.29
C LEU A 4 9.07 -10.12 -10.93
N ASP A 5 10.39 -10.18 -11.14
CA ASP A 5 11.30 -9.05 -10.92
C ASP A 5 10.93 -7.86 -11.83
N GLU A 6 10.54 -8.13 -13.08
CA GLU A 6 10.06 -7.11 -14.04
C GLU A 6 8.72 -6.50 -13.60
N LEU A 7 7.79 -7.32 -13.13
CA LEU A 7 6.51 -6.85 -12.58
C LEU A 7 6.74 -6.01 -11.32
N HIS A 8 7.59 -6.47 -10.41
CA HIS A 8 7.96 -5.76 -9.19
C HIS A 8 8.53 -4.38 -9.54
N ALA A 9 9.53 -4.33 -10.42
CA ALA A 9 10.14 -3.08 -10.85
C ALA A 9 9.11 -2.14 -11.49
N SER A 10 8.22 -2.67 -12.34
CA SER A 10 7.18 -1.88 -13.00
C SER A 10 6.18 -1.26 -12.01
N ILE A 11 5.73 -2.02 -11.01
CA ILE A 11 4.85 -1.52 -9.94
C ILE A 11 5.59 -0.46 -9.11
N ALA A 12 6.84 -0.74 -8.72
CA ALA A 12 7.64 0.17 -7.91
C ALA A 12 7.88 1.51 -8.63
N ASP A 13 8.27 1.45 -9.91
CA ASP A 13 8.52 2.64 -10.73
C ASP A 13 7.26 3.48 -10.90
N TRP A 14 6.08 2.87 -11.04
CA TRP A 14 4.81 3.60 -11.13
C TRP A 14 4.55 4.43 -9.87
N PHE A 15 4.71 3.86 -8.67
CA PHE A 15 4.51 4.60 -7.43
C PHE A 15 5.58 5.67 -7.20
N VAL A 16 6.82 5.44 -7.66
CA VAL A 16 7.87 6.47 -7.66
C VAL A 16 7.53 7.63 -8.58
N GLN A 17 6.99 7.36 -9.77
CA GLN A 17 6.52 8.40 -10.71
C GLN A 17 5.37 9.23 -10.13
N ARG A 18 4.53 8.65 -9.25
CA ARG A 18 3.48 9.36 -8.49
C ARG A 18 4.04 10.25 -7.35
N GLY A 19 5.36 10.36 -7.20
CA GLY A 19 6.01 11.13 -6.14
C GLY A 19 6.35 10.31 -4.90
N GLY A 20 6.24 8.98 -4.97
CA GLY A 20 6.70 8.08 -3.93
C GLY A 20 8.22 8.11 -3.76
N LYS A 21 8.69 8.01 -2.52
CA LYS A 21 10.11 7.85 -2.20
C LYS A 21 10.36 6.41 -1.77
N ARG A 22 11.24 5.74 -2.50
CA ARG A 22 11.67 4.37 -2.18
C ARG A 22 12.48 4.37 -0.89
N ALA A 23 12.02 3.60 0.08
CA ALA A 23 12.81 3.19 1.23
C ALA A 23 13.13 1.71 1.03
N VAL A 24 14.42 1.36 0.95
CA VAL A 24 14.81 -0.04 0.81
C VAL A 24 14.75 -0.67 2.21
N ILE A 25 13.84 -1.63 2.40
CA ILE A 25 13.84 -2.53 3.56
C ILE A 25 14.58 -3.80 3.12
N SER A 26 15.88 -3.89 3.40
CA SER A 26 16.62 -5.12 3.18
C SER A 26 16.39 -6.08 4.34
N GLY A 27 15.46 -7.02 4.20
CA GLY A 27 15.31 -8.21 5.06
C GLY A 27 16.08 -9.40 4.46
N SER A 28 16.58 -10.31 5.29
CA SER A 28 17.41 -11.45 4.87
C SER A 28 16.70 -12.48 3.99
N ASP A 29 15.36 -12.46 3.93
CA ASP A 29 14.61 -13.59 3.39
C ASP A 29 13.65 -13.25 2.23
N PHE A 30 13.30 -11.98 1.99
CA PHE A 30 12.41 -11.57 0.89
C PHE A 30 12.65 -10.14 0.37
N GLU A 31 12.57 -9.92 -0.95
CA GLU A 31 12.66 -8.59 -1.59
C GLU A 31 11.38 -7.77 -1.35
N LEU A 32 11.19 -7.23 -0.14
CA LEU A 32 10.13 -6.28 0.13
C LEU A 32 10.56 -4.87 -0.29
N THR A 33 9.71 -4.16 -1.05
CA THR A 33 9.92 -2.74 -1.35
C THR A 33 8.87 -1.87 -0.69
N GLU A 34 9.33 -0.90 0.11
CA GLU A 34 8.50 0.14 0.71
C GLU A 34 8.59 1.44 -0.10
N ILE A 35 7.46 2.03 -0.44
CA ILE A 35 7.36 3.31 -1.16
C ILE A 35 6.44 4.25 -0.39
N LYS A 36 7.03 5.31 0.16
CA LYS A 36 6.30 6.31 0.95
C LYS A 36 5.81 7.42 0.04
N THR A 37 4.50 7.62 -0.02
CA THR A 37 3.88 8.79 -0.68
C THR A 37 3.60 9.89 0.36
N THR A 38 3.01 11.00 -0.07
CA THR A 38 2.52 12.04 0.86
C THR A 38 1.25 11.65 1.60
N SER A 39 0.53 10.63 1.14
CA SER A 39 -0.78 10.24 1.69
C SER A 39 -0.70 8.91 2.42
N TRP A 40 -0.01 7.92 1.88
CA TRP A 40 0.04 6.55 2.40
C TRP A 40 1.34 5.84 1.98
N THR A 41 1.58 4.63 2.47
CA THR A 41 2.77 3.84 2.16
C THR A 41 2.39 2.57 1.41
N ALA A 42 3.01 2.31 0.26
CA ALA A 42 2.85 1.05 -0.47
C ALA A 42 3.99 0.08 -0.15
N PHE A 43 3.63 -1.19 0.00
CA PHE A 43 4.52 -2.32 0.19
C PHE A 43 4.31 -3.29 -0.97
N ILE A 44 5.39 -3.69 -1.62
CA ILE A 44 5.39 -4.61 -2.76
C ILE A 44 6.25 -5.80 -2.38
N GLY A 45 5.67 -6.99 -2.39
CA GLY A 45 6.35 -8.21 -1.97
C GLY A 45 5.62 -9.47 -2.41
N PRO A 46 6.12 -10.64 -2.00
CA PRO A 46 5.46 -11.92 -2.27
C PRO A 46 4.07 -11.97 -1.64
N ASP A 47 3.15 -12.67 -2.31
CA ASP A 47 1.71 -12.83 -1.98
C ASP A 47 1.45 -13.69 -0.72
N SER A 48 2.45 -13.89 0.14
CA SER A 48 2.47 -14.94 1.18
C SER A 48 2.63 -14.40 2.59
N TRP A 49 2.03 -13.25 2.93
CA TRP A 49 2.07 -12.71 4.28
C TRP A 49 1.38 -13.66 5.28
N GLY A 50 2.14 -14.62 5.83
CA GLY A 50 1.78 -15.32 7.06
C GLY A 50 1.71 -16.86 7.03
N GLU A 51 1.92 -17.55 5.91
CA GLU A 51 1.87 -19.02 5.90
C GLU A 51 3.10 -19.64 5.20
N GLU A 52 3.94 -20.34 5.99
CA GLU A 52 5.08 -21.14 5.52
C GLU A 52 4.72 -22.19 4.44
N ALA A 53 3.41 -22.41 4.19
CA ALA A 53 2.90 -23.37 3.23
C ALA A 53 3.07 -22.96 1.74
N TYR A 54 3.36 -21.69 1.44
CA TYR A 54 3.49 -21.19 0.06
C TYR A 54 4.95 -20.92 -0.35
N ALA A 55 5.83 -21.88 -0.10
CA ALA A 55 7.20 -21.91 -0.66
C ALA A 55 7.25 -22.02 -2.20
N LEU A 56 6.12 -21.88 -2.89
CA LEU A 56 6.04 -21.73 -4.34
C LEU A 56 5.85 -20.24 -4.59
N GLN A 57 6.89 -19.58 -5.10
CA GLN A 57 6.79 -18.27 -5.74
C GLN A 57 5.62 -18.33 -6.73
N THR A 58 4.46 -17.84 -6.32
CA THR A 58 3.27 -17.77 -7.17
C THR A 58 3.58 -16.80 -8.29
N ASN A 59 2.92 -16.94 -9.43
CA ASN A 59 3.00 -15.97 -10.52
C ASN A 59 2.29 -14.65 -10.14
N SER A 60 2.40 -14.20 -8.89
CA SER A 60 1.76 -13.01 -8.32
C SER A 60 2.66 -12.28 -7.33
N LEU A 61 2.45 -10.97 -7.23
CA LEU A 61 2.97 -10.11 -6.16
C LEU A 61 1.80 -9.47 -5.45
N GLU A 62 1.90 -9.24 -4.14
CA GLU A 62 0.93 -8.43 -3.43
C GLU A 62 1.40 -6.98 -3.36
N VAL A 63 0.47 -6.07 -3.62
CA VAL A 63 0.59 -4.65 -3.32
C VAL A 63 -0.30 -4.35 -2.11
N ALA A 64 0.32 -4.11 -0.97
CA ALA A 64 -0.36 -3.70 0.27
C ALA A 64 -0.11 -2.22 0.53
N ILE A 65 -1.17 -1.43 0.64
CA ILE A 65 -1.12 0.01 0.92
C ILE A 65 -1.58 0.25 2.35
N LEU A 66 -0.68 0.76 3.19
CA LEU A 66 -0.98 1.22 4.53
C LEU A 66 -1.61 2.62 4.48
N ILE A 67 -2.89 2.70 4.83
CA ILE A 67 -3.66 3.95 4.86
C ILE A 67 -3.36 4.73 6.14
N ASP A 68 -3.51 4.08 7.29
CA ASP A 68 -3.17 4.64 8.60
C ASP A 68 -2.71 3.50 9.52
N PRO A 69 -1.55 3.61 10.19
CA PRO A 69 -1.05 2.58 11.11
C PRO A 69 -1.82 2.50 12.42
N CYS A 70 -2.62 3.51 12.77
CA CYS A 70 -3.34 3.56 14.03
C CYS A 70 -4.57 4.49 13.91
N ILE A 71 -5.67 3.93 13.41
CA ILE A 71 -6.96 4.61 13.39
C ILE A 71 -7.38 4.96 14.83
N ASP A 72 -7.66 6.25 15.03
CA ASP A 72 -8.26 6.76 16.25
C ASP A 72 -9.75 6.39 16.29
N LEU A 73 -10.04 5.24 16.90
CA LEU A 73 -11.41 4.75 17.06
C LEU A 73 -12.29 5.67 17.93
N SER A 74 -11.70 6.58 18.73
CA SER A 74 -12.49 7.49 19.58
C SER A 74 -13.28 8.54 18.78
N ARG A 75 -12.96 8.70 17.50
CA ARG A 75 -13.69 9.58 16.56
C ARG A 75 -14.98 9.00 16.03
N PHE A 76 -15.23 7.71 16.28
CA PHE A 76 -16.35 6.97 15.73
C PHE A 76 -17.26 6.52 16.87
N GLU A 77 -18.56 6.53 16.61
CA GLU A 77 -19.51 5.84 17.48
C GLU A 77 -19.21 4.33 17.49
N GLU A 78 -19.71 3.64 18.52
CA GLU A 78 -19.50 2.20 18.65
C GLU A 78 -20.01 1.46 17.40
N GLY A 79 -19.08 0.79 16.69
CA GLY A 79 -19.38 0.06 15.45
C GLY A 79 -19.39 0.90 14.16
N GLU A 80 -19.41 2.23 14.24
CA GLU A 80 -19.46 3.12 13.07
C GLU A 80 -18.23 2.92 12.17
N PHE A 81 -17.03 2.79 12.74
CA PHE A 81 -15.81 2.54 11.96
C PHE A 81 -15.94 1.31 11.03
N ARG A 82 -16.50 0.21 11.54
CA ARG A 82 -16.69 -1.02 10.75
C ARG A 82 -17.70 -0.82 9.62
N ILE A 83 -18.81 -0.15 9.91
CA ILE A 83 -19.82 0.19 8.90
C ILE A 83 -19.20 1.02 7.78
N LEU A 84 -18.40 2.05 8.13
CA LEU A 84 -17.76 2.92 7.15
C LEU A 84 -16.72 2.19 6.30
N VAL A 85 -16.01 1.20 6.86
CA VAL A 85 -15.09 0.31 6.14
C VAL A 85 -15.87 -0.57 5.18
N ASP A 86 -16.95 -1.21 5.63
CA ASP A 86 -17.80 -2.06 4.77
C ASP A 86 -18.44 -1.27 3.62
N GLU A 87 -18.94 -0.07 3.90
CA GLU A 87 -19.44 0.86 2.87
C GLU A 87 -18.38 1.19 1.83
N MET A 88 -17.14 1.41 2.27
CA MET A 88 -16.05 1.74 1.37
C MET A 88 -15.60 0.51 0.57
N GLN A 89 -15.53 -0.67 1.19
CA GLN A 89 -15.28 -1.93 0.50
C GLN A 89 -16.32 -2.17 -0.60
N ASN A 90 -17.60 -1.87 -0.35
CA ASN A 90 -18.67 -2.01 -1.34
C ASN A 90 -18.55 -1.03 -2.54
N GLN A 91 -17.75 0.04 -2.43
CA GLN A 91 -17.48 0.96 -3.55
C GLN A 91 -16.32 0.49 -4.42
N ILE A 92 -15.52 -0.47 -3.94
CA ILE A 92 -14.41 -1.06 -4.68
C ILE A 92 -15.00 -2.09 -5.66
N GLN A 93 -14.80 -1.85 -6.95
CA GLN A 93 -15.37 -2.68 -8.04
C GLN A 93 -14.44 -3.82 -8.47
N ASP A 94 -13.38 -4.10 -7.71
CA ASP A 94 -12.43 -5.17 -7.95
C ASP A 94 -12.46 -6.16 -6.78
N GLU A 95 -12.97 -7.36 -7.03
CA GLU A 95 -13.09 -8.43 -6.02
C GLU A 95 -11.72 -8.92 -5.51
N ALA A 96 -10.63 -8.64 -6.23
CA ALA A 96 -9.28 -8.95 -5.78
C ALA A 96 -8.70 -7.92 -4.79
N VAL A 97 -9.46 -6.86 -4.48
CA VAL A 97 -9.03 -5.78 -3.58
C VAL A 97 -9.77 -5.87 -2.26
N THR A 98 -9.00 -5.90 -1.17
CA THR A 98 -9.55 -5.97 0.18
C THR A 98 -9.07 -4.78 1.02
N LEU A 99 -10.03 -4.06 1.61
CA LEU A 99 -9.82 -3.03 2.62
C LEU A 99 -9.93 -3.67 4.00
N MET A 100 -8.80 -3.86 4.67
CA MET A 100 -8.67 -4.69 5.86
C MET A 100 -8.26 -3.84 7.07
N PRO A 101 -9.13 -3.73 8.10
CA PRO A 101 -8.68 -3.33 9.42
C PRO A 101 -7.94 -4.51 10.06
N ASN A 102 -6.62 -4.42 10.21
CA ASN A 102 -5.82 -5.57 10.66
C ASN A 102 -5.82 -5.71 12.19
N TYR A 103 -5.95 -6.95 12.66
CA TYR A 103 -5.79 -7.40 14.04
C TYR A 103 -4.65 -8.44 13.99
N PRO A 104 -3.57 -8.32 14.78
CA PRO A 104 -3.64 -8.21 16.24
C PRO A 104 -2.88 -7.03 16.87
N ASP A 105 -2.19 -6.20 16.08
CA ASP A 105 -1.18 -5.25 16.59
C ASP A 105 -1.64 -3.78 16.69
N GLY A 106 -2.88 -3.46 16.34
CA GLY A 106 -3.44 -2.10 16.46
C GLY A 106 -4.45 -1.78 15.38
N ASN A 107 -5.14 -0.65 15.49
CA ASN A 107 -6.22 -0.21 14.58
C ASN A 107 -5.69 0.21 13.19
N ALA A 108 -4.80 -0.54 12.56
CA ALA A 108 -4.27 -0.20 11.26
C ALA A 108 -5.30 -0.48 10.15
N LEU A 109 -5.32 0.36 9.11
CA LEU A 109 -6.15 0.17 7.93
C LEU A 109 -5.28 -0.05 6.69
N TRP A 110 -5.52 -1.16 6.00
CA TRP A 110 -4.77 -1.59 4.82
C TRP A 110 -5.68 -1.74 3.62
N LEU A 111 -5.14 -1.47 2.43
CA LEU A 111 -5.75 -1.83 1.15
C LEU A 111 -4.80 -2.78 0.42
N ALA A 112 -5.18 -4.03 0.22
CA ALA A 112 -4.33 -5.06 -0.37
C ALA A 112 -4.91 -5.60 -1.68
N ARG A 113 -4.04 -5.96 -2.63
CA ARG A 113 -4.38 -6.60 -3.89
C ARG A 113 -3.23 -7.43 -4.44
N SER A 114 -3.51 -8.68 -4.82
CA SER A 114 -2.58 -9.51 -5.59
C SER A 114 -2.59 -9.13 -7.07
N ILE A 115 -1.41 -9.03 -7.68
CA ILE A 115 -1.19 -8.71 -9.10
C ILE A 115 -0.45 -9.88 -9.74
N PHE A 116 -1.06 -10.49 -10.75
CA PHE A 116 -0.50 -11.66 -11.44
C PHE A 116 0.43 -11.25 -12.58
N VAL A 117 1.44 -12.07 -12.86
CA VAL A 117 2.38 -11.91 -13.98
C VAL A 117 1.66 -11.78 -15.33
N GLU A 118 0.56 -12.50 -15.54
CA GLU A 118 -0.24 -12.38 -16.77
C GLU A 118 -0.82 -10.97 -16.96
N GLN A 119 -0.95 -10.21 -15.88
CA GLN A 119 -1.42 -8.82 -15.89
C GLN A 119 -0.28 -7.81 -16.14
N SER A 120 0.99 -8.22 -15.98
CA SER A 120 2.17 -7.35 -16.15
C SER A 120 2.50 -7.03 -17.61
N GLY A 121 2.19 -7.96 -18.53
CA GLY A 121 2.46 -7.82 -19.96
C GLY A 121 1.43 -6.99 -20.73
N CYS A 122 0.40 -6.46 -20.06
CA CYS A 122 -0.78 -5.88 -20.71
C CYS A 122 -0.97 -4.39 -20.38
N SER A 123 -1.71 -3.68 -21.25
CA SER A 123 -2.23 -2.32 -21.04
C SER A 123 -3.11 -2.14 -19.79
N ILE A 124 -3.21 -3.16 -18.94
CA ILE A 124 -4.09 -3.25 -17.77
C ILE A 124 -3.35 -2.98 -16.45
N LEU A 125 -2.02 -3.10 -16.39
CA LEU A 125 -1.26 -2.81 -15.17
C LEU A 125 -1.45 -1.36 -14.71
N HIS A 126 -1.36 -0.41 -15.65
CA HIS A 126 -1.53 1.00 -15.33
C HIS A 126 -2.94 1.31 -14.78
N PRO A 127 -4.05 0.89 -15.42
CA PRO A 127 -5.39 1.01 -14.84
C PRO A 127 -5.54 0.40 -13.43
N ILE A 128 -4.94 -0.77 -13.18
CA ILE A 128 -4.96 -1.42 -11.85
C ILE A 128 -4.32 -0.52 -10.80
N LEU A 129 -3.11 -0.03 -11.07
CA LEU A 129 -2.36 0.81 -10.14
C LEU A 129 -3.03 2.18 -9.93
N GLU A 130 -3.63 2.73 -10.99
CA GLU A 130 -4.44 3.95 -10.90
C GLU A 130 -5.62 3.78 -9.96
N HIS A 131 -6.45 2.73 -10.16
CA HIS A 131 -7.59 2.44 -9.28
C HIS A 131 -7.17 2.21 -7.82
N LEU A 132 -6.12 1.42 -7.60
CA LEU A 132 -5.56 1.20 -6.25
C LEU A 132 -5.21 2.52 -5.57
N SER A 133 -4.58 3.44 -6.29
CA SER A 133 -4.20 4.74 -5.75
C SER A 133 -5.40 5.64 -5.45
N VAL A 134 -6.45 5.59 -6.29
CA VAL A 134 -7.70 6.35 -6.08
C VAL A 134 -8.44 5.85 -4.86
N TRP A 135 -8.57 4.53 -4.69
CA TRP A 135 -9.18 3.94 -3.50
C TRP A 135 -8.35 4.22 -2.24
N ALA A 136 -7.03 4.16 -2.32
CA ALA A 136 -6.16 4.50 -1.20
C ALA A 136 -6.30 5.98 -0.79
N ASP A 137 -6.36 6.91 -1.76
CA ASP A 137 -6.59 8.33 -1.46
C ASP A 137 -7.97 8.57 -0.82
N ALA A 138 -9.02 7.91 -1.31
CA ALA A 138 -10.36 8.00 -0.73
C ALA A 138 -10.38 7.45 0.70
N ALA A 139 -9.69 6.34 0.96
CA ALA A 139 -9.62 5.72 2.28
C ALA A 139 -8.85 6.64 3.24
N TYR A 140 -7.74 7.19 2.77
CA TYR A 140 -6.95 8.15 3.51
C TYR A 140 -7.79 9.39 3.89
N ALA A 141 -8.51 9.98 2.94
CA ALA A 141 -9.36 11.14 3.19
C ALA A 141 -10.49 10.85 4.20
N LYS A 142 -11.03 9.62 4.21
CA LYS A 142 -12.13 9.22 5.11
C LYS A 142 -11.64 8.86 6.51
N PHE A 143 -10.54 8.14 6.62
CA PHE A 143 -10.14 7.47 7.86
C PHE A 143 -8.89 8.05 8.52
N ALA A 144 -7.96 8.60 7.74
CA ALA A 144 -6.68 9.00 8.29
C ALA A 144 -6.82 10.15 9.29
N THR A 145 -6.13 10.01 10.40
CA THR A 145 -6.06 11.03 11.46
C THR A 145 -4.75 11.78 11.41
N TRP A 146 -3.73 11.14 10.86
CA TRP A 146 -2.43 11.75 10.64
C TRP A 146 -2.42 12.46 9.29
N PRO A 147 -2.10 13.76 9.23
CA PRO A 147 -1.47 14.27 8.03
C PRO A 147 -0.16 13.49 7.90
N ASN A 148 0.05 12.77 6.80
CA ASN A 148 1.38 12.31 6.42
C ASN A 148 2.18 13.56 6.05
N ILE A 149 2.50 14.40 7.05
CA ILE A 149 3.40 15.52 6.91
C ILE A 149 4.75 14.88 6.57
N PRO A 150 5.38 15.19 5.42
CA PRO A 150 6.81 15.06 5.35
C PRO A 150 7.35 16.04 6.38
N ARG A 151 7.71 15.58 7.59
CA ARG A 151 8.45 16.40 8.57
C ARG A 151 9.88 16.59 8.06
N PHE A 152 10.02 17.33 6.96
CA PHE A 152 11.26 18.02 6.68
C PHE A 152 11.06 19.46 7.15
N LYS A 153 11.61 19.79 8.33
CA LYS A 153 12.23 21.10 8.43
C LYS A 153 13.38 21.06 7.43
N LEU A 154 13.26 21.81 6.34
CA LEU A 154 14.43 22.33 5.66
C LEU A 154 15.23 23.07 6.74
N ILE A 155 16.25 22.42 7.27
CA ILE A 155 17.39 23.15 7.81
C ILE A 155 17.99 23.76 6.56
N ASP A 156 17.61 25.00 6.26
CA ASP A 156 18.37 25.82 5.33
C ASP A 156 19.78 25.83 5.88
N GLY A 157 20.70 25.22 5.12
CA GLY A 157 22.10 25.12 5.46
C GLY A 157 22.62 26.53 5.53
N GLY A 158 22.59 27.09 6.75
CA GLY A 158 23.10 28.42 7.04
C GLY A 158 24.42 28.57 6.33
N LYS A 159 24.44 29.48 5.35
CA LYS A 159 25.64 29.86 4.64
C LYS A 159 26.71 30.14 5.67
N LYS A 160 27.83 29.41 5.56
CA LYS A 160 29.11 29.91 6.06
C LYS A 160 29.38 31.24 5.37
N VAL A 161 29.33 32.32 6.14
CA VAL A 161 30.19 33.50 5.96
C VAL A 161 30.96 33.64 7.25
#